data_AF-A0AAW8K8Z9-F1
#
_entry.id   AF-A0AAW8K8Z9-F1
#
_cell.length_a   1.000
_cell.length_b   1.000
_cell.length_c   1.000
_cell.angle_alpha   90.00
_cell.angle_beta   90.00
_cell.angle_gamma   90.00
#
_symmetry.space_group_name_H-M   'P 1'
#
loop_
_entity.id
_entity.type
_entity.pdbx_description
1 polymer ?
#
loop_
_entity_poly.entity_id
_entity_poly.type
_entity_poly.pdbx_seq_one_letter_code
_entity_poly.pdbx_strand_id
1 'polypeptide(L)'
;FYMTEGLKWEVNQVPKSDDKYLDLMSEENVKKANEFHKSFPQYNVTPLQKLSALAKYLGVKNIYCKDESYRFGLNAFKVLGGSYAMGR
;
A
#
# COMPACT_ATOMS: atom_id res chain seq x y z
N PHE A 1 -22.55 17.67 14.00
CA PHE A 1 -22.12 17.41 12.62
C PHE A 1 -21.07 18.46 12.26
N TYR A 2 -19.79 18.16 12.47
CA TYR A 2 -18.71 19.08 12.08
C TYR A 2 -18.41 18.83 10.61
N MET A 3 -18.94 19.70 9.77
CA MET A 3 -18.61 19.77 8.35
C MET A 3 -17.16 20.21 8.21
N THR A 4 -16.42 19.52 7.35
CA THR A 4 -15.06 19.86 6.91
C THR A 4 -15.07 21.20 6.16
N GLU A 5 -15.10 22.32 6.86
CA GLU A 5 -15.02 23.65 6.26
C GLU A 5 -13.64 23.82 5.61
N GLY A 6 -13.60 23.88 4.26
CA GLY A 6 -12.41 24.24 3.47
C GLY A 6 -11.82 23.15 2.58
N LEU A 7 -12.26 21.89 2.69
CA LEU A 7 -11.81 20.81 1.79
C LEU A 7 -12.57 20.84 0.47
N LYS A 8 -11.91 21.30 -0.61
CA LYS A 8 -12.39 21.17 -1.98
C LYS A 8 -12.03 19.78 -2.51
N TRP A 9 -13.03 18.93 -2.72
CA TRP A 9 -12.87 17.62 -3.34
C TRP A 9 -13.26 17.70 -4.81
N GLU A 10 -12.42 17.18 -5.69
CA GLU A 10 -12.72 17.00 -7.11
C GLU A 10 -12.73 15.50 -7.42
N VAL A 11 -13.84 15.00 -7.93
CA VAL A 11 -13.98 13.57 -8.28
C VAL A 11 -13.42 13.36 -9.67
N ASN A 12 -12.30 12.65 -9.76
CA ASN A 12 -11.69 12.31 -11.03
C ASN A 12 -12.50 11.19 -11.71
N GLN A 13 -13.16 11.50 -12.83
CA GLN A 13 -13.93 10.54 -13.63
C GLN A 13 -13.01 9.84 -14.64
N VAL A 14 -12.18 8.91 -14.15
CA VAL A 14 -11.30 8.13 -15.02
C VAL A 14 -12.07 6.92 -15.56
N PRO A 15 -12.16 6.70 -16.89
CA PRO A 15 -12.81 5.52 -17.43
C PRO A 15 -12.11 4.24 -16.97
N LYS A 16 -12.89 3.18 -16.75
CA LYS A 16 -12.36 1.88 -16.33
C LYS A 16 -11.41 1.34 -17.41
N SER A 17 -10.19 1.01 -17.02
CA SER A 17 -9.20 0.38 -17.90
C SER A 17 -9.46 -1.12 -18.04
N ASP A 18 -9.01 -1.72 -19.15
CA ASP A 18 -9.02 -3.17 -19.34
C ASP A 18 -8.16 -3.88 -18.27
N ASP A 19 -8.61 -5.06 -17.84
CA ASP A 19 -7.97 -5.87 -16.80
C ASP A 19 -6.77 -6.72 -17.32
N LYS A 20 -6.11 -6.29 -18.41
CA LYS A 20 -5.11 -7.08 -19.17
C LYS A 20 -3.91 -7.62 -18.38
N TYR A 21 -3.65 -7.09 -17.19
CA TYR A 21 -2.48 -7.45 -16.37
C TYR A 21 -2.84 -8.00 -14.98
N LEU A 22 -4.12 -8.28 -14.70
CA LEU A 22 -4.53 -8.83 -13.41
C LEU A 22 -3.85 -10.18 -13.11
N ASP A 23 -3.61 -11.00 -14.13
CA ASP A 23 -2.92 -12.30 -14.00
C ASP A 23 -1.47 -12.15 -13.49
N LEU A 24 -0.82 -11.02 -13.79
CA LEU A 24 0.50 -10.70 -13.24
C LEU A 24 0.45 -10.55 -11.71
N MET A 25 -0.68 -10.09 -11.18
CA MET A 25 -0.96 -9.91 -9.76
C MET A 25 -1.72 -11.10 -9.15
N SER A 26 -1.69 -12.27 -9.81
CA SER A 26 -2.28 -13.49 -9.28
C SER A 26 -1.70 -13.84 -7.90
N GLU A 27 -2.48 -14.55 -7.08
CA GLU A 27 -2.02 -14.99 -5.75
C GLU A 27 -0.71 -15.79 -5.81
N GLU A 28 -0.50 -16.56 -6.87
CA GLU A 28 0.73 -17.32 -7.09
C GLU A 28 1.94 -16.39 -7.23
N ASN A 29 1.84 -15.36 -8.08
CA ASN A 29 2.91 -14.39 -8.29
C ASN A 29 3.16 -13.55 -7.03
N VAL A 30 2.11 -13.18 -6.30
CA VAL A 30 2.22 -12.49 -5.00
C VAL A 30 2.92 -13.36 -3.96
N LYS A 31 2.62 -14.66 -3.91
CA LYS A 31 3.30 -15.60 -2.99
C LYS A 31 4.79 -15.71 -3.30
N LYS A 32 5.16 -15.90 -4.57
CA LYS A 32 6.58 -15.96 -5.01
C LYS A 32 7.35 -14.70 -4.63
N ALA A 33 6.76 -13.53 -4.89
CA ALA A 33 7.36 -12.26 -4.49
C ALA A 33 7.50 -12.16 -2.97
N ASN A 34 6.48 -12.56 -2.20
CA ASN A 34 6.54 -12.51 -0.73
C ASN A 34 7.62 -13.44 -0.15
N GLU A 35 7.75 -14.66 -0.66
CA GLU A 35 8.77 -15.62 -0.25
C GLU A 35 10.19 -15.13 -0.56
N PHE A 36 10.41 -14.56 -1.75
CA PHE A 36 11.67 -13.92 -2.10
C PHE A 36 12.04 -12.81 -1.09
N HIS A 37 11.10 -11.94 -0.75
CA HIS A 37 11.39 -10.86 0.20
C HIS A 37 11.60 -11.35 1.63
N LYS A 38 10.91 -12.42 2.05
CA LYS A 38 11.13 -13.06 3.36
C LYS A 38 12.52 -13.70 3.49
N SER A 39 13.17 -14.06 2.39
CA SER A 39 14.51 -14.63 2.42
C SER A 39 15.60 -13.64 2.85
N PHE A 40 15.33 -12.33 2.80
CA PHE A 40 16.28 -11.31 3.24
C PHE A 40 16.32 -11.22 4.77
N PRO A 41 17.50 -11.27 5.41
CA PRO A 41 17.63 -11.23 6.87
C PRO A 41 17.13 -9.91 7.50
N GLN A 42 17.01 -8.84 6.70
CA GLN A 42 16.49 -7.54 7.13
C GLN A 42 14.97 -7.38 6.91
N TYR A 43 14.28 -8.41 6.40
CA TYR A 43 12.84 -8.33 6.18
C TYR A 43 12.07 -8.32 7.50
N ASN A 44 11.28 -7.27 7.71
CA ASN A 44 10.29 -7.22 8.77
C ASN A 44 8.95 -6.73 8.23
N VAL A 45 7.86 -7.23 8.80
CA VAL A 45 6.51 -6.81 8.41
C VAL A 45 6.30 -5.36 8.85
N THR A 46 6.01 -4.48 7.89
CA THR A 46 5.74 -3.06 8.17
C THR A 46 4.45 -2.89 8.96
N PRO A 47 4.37 -1.95 9.92
CA PRO A 47 3.19 -1.75 10.73
C PRO A 47 2.00 -1.28 9.89
N LEU A 48 0.81 -1.73 10.27
CA LEU A 48 -0.46 -1.23 9.74
C LEU A 48 -1.10 -0.36 10.82
N GLN A 49 -0.87 0.95 10.74
CA GLN A 49 -1.31 1.88 11.76
C GLN A 49 -2.80 2.16 11.63
N LYS A 50 -3.55 1.94 12.72
CA LYS A 50 -4.97 2.31 12.79
C LYS A 50 -5.08 3.79 13.19
N LEU A 51 -5.64 4.60 12.29
CA LEU A 51 -5.83 6.04 12.51
C LEU A 51 -7.26 6.31 12.99
N SER A 52 -7.60 5.83 14.20
CA SER A 52 -8.95 5.91 14.76
C SER A 52 -9.43 7.34 15.00
N ALA A 53 -8.55 8.23 15.45
CA ALA A 53 -8.87 9.65 15.66
C ALA A 53 -9.21 10.36 14.34
N LEU A 54 -8.44 10.10 13.29
CA LEU A 54 -8.68 10.63 11.94
C LEU A 54 -9.98 10.06 11.34
N ALA A 55 -10.23 8.77 11.53
CA ALA A 55 -11.47 8.13 11.08
C ALA A 55 -12.70 8.78 11.73
N LYS A 56 -12.63 9.06 13.04
CA LYS A 56 -13.69 9.76 13.78
C LYS A 56 -13.88 11.20 13.31
N TYR A 57 -12.78 11.90 13.00
CA TYR A 57 -12.82 13.27 12.48
C TYR A 57 -13.47 13.36 11.09
N LEU A 58 -13.15 12.42 10.20
CA LEU A 58 -13.69 12.36 8.82
C LEU A 58 -15.05 11.65 8.72
N GLY A 59 -15.57 11.07 9.80
CA GLY A 59 -16.86 10.37 9.81
C GLY A 59 -16.86 9.02 9.09
N VAL A 60 -15.71 8.38 8.93
CA VAL A 60 -15.56 7.06 8.27
C VAL A 60 -15.35 5.94 9.28
N LYS A 61 -15.70 4.70 8.92
CA LYS A 61 -15.66 3.56 9.86
C LYS A 61 -14.25 3.24 10.37
N ASN A 62 -13.27 3.16 9.47
CA ASN A 62 -11.87 2.93 9.82
C ASN A 62 -10.95 3.56 8.78
N ILE A 63 -9.78 4.03 9.23
CA ILE A 63 -8.66 4.41 8.35
C ILE A 63 -7.45 3.62 8.81
N TYR A 64 -6.80 2.96 7.86
CA TYR A 64 -5.57 2.20 8.07
C TYR A 64 -4.48 2.77 7.18
N CYS A 65 -3.31 3.03 7.76
CA CYS A 65 -2.13 3.46 7.02
C CYS A 65 -1.10 2.33 7.05
N LYS A 66 -0.73 1.82 5.89
CA LYS A 66 0.36 0.85 5.78
C LYS A 66 1.67 1.63 5.76
N ASP A 67 2.40 1.59 6.87
CA ASP A 67 3.57 2.44 7.05
C ASP A 67 4.83 1.76 6.50
N GLU A 68 5.11 2.09 5.25
CA GLU A 68 6.23 1.56 4.47
C GLU A 68 7.57 2.24 4.76
N SER A 69 7.61 3.27 5.62
CA SER A 69 8.85 4.00 5.93
C SER A 69 9.93 3.11 6.56
N TYR A 70 9.50 2.07 7.29
CA TYR A 70 10.37 1.08 7.93
C TYR A 70 10.86 -0.02 6.98
N ARG A 71 10.39 -0.07 5.73
CA ARG A 71 10.78 -1.11 4.78
C ARG A 71 12.25 -0.94 4.40
N PHE A 72 13.09 -1.87 4.85
CA PHE A 72 14.55 -1.95 4.57
C PHE A 72 15.38 -0.71 4.98
N GLY A 73 14.85 0.18 5.82
CA GLY A 73 15.55 1.42 6.22
C GLY A 73 15.78 2.41 5.07
N LEU A 74 15.11 2.22 3.92
CA LEU A 74 15.28 3.03 2.71
C LEU A 74 14.15 4.06 2.50
N ASN A 75 13.26 4.23 3.50
CA ASN A 75 12.13 5.17 3.48
C ASN A 75 11.21 5.05 2.24
N ALA A 76 11.23 3.89 1.55
CA ALA A 76 10.54 3.71 0.29
C ALA A 76 10.18 2.24 0.03
N PHE A 77 8.95 2.00 -0.41
CA PHE A 77 8.45 0.69 -0.82
C PHE A 77 9.04 0.18 -2.15
N LYS A 78 9.62 1.08 -2.96
CA LYS A 78 10.09 0.79 -4.33
C LYS A 78 11.23 -0.22 -4.40
N VAL A 79 11.95 -0.45 -3.29
CA VAL A 79 13.05 -1.43 -3.26
C VAL A 79 12.56 -2.86 -3.50
N LEU A 80 11.29 -3.15 -3.20
CA LEU A 80 10.69 -4.47 -3.47
C LEU A 80 10.62 -4.77 -4.97
N GLY A 81 10.19 -3.79 -5.78
CA GLY A 81 10.12 -3.94 -7.23
C GLY A 81 11.51 -4.07 -7.86
N GLY A 82 12.47 -3.25 -7.41
CA GLY A 82 13.85 -3.27 -7.92
C GLY A 82 14.60 -4.57 -7.58
N SER A 83 14.51 -5.02 -6.33
CA SER A 83 15.19 -6.27 -5.90
C SER A 83 14.60 -7.50 -6.58
N TYR A 84 13.27 -7.57 -6.73
CA TYR A 84 12.62 -8.69 -7.42
C TYR A 84 12.90 -8.70 -8.93
N ALA A 85 13.03 -7.53 -9.56
CA ALA A 85 13.38 -7.43 -10.99
C ALA A 85 14.84 -7.81 -11.27
N MET A 86 15.76 -7.59 -10.32
CA MET A 86 17.19 -7.94 -10.47
C MET A 86 17.52 -9.35 -10.01
N GLY A 87 16.78 -9.90 -9.04
CA GLY A 87 17.00 -11.24 -8.49
C GLY A 87 16.32 -12.36 -9.28
N ARG A 88 15.67 -12.03 -10.40
CA ARG A 88 14.97 -12.96 -11.28
C ARG A 88 15.65 -13.04 -12.64
#